data_AF-A0A920WB71-F1
#
_entry.id   AF-A0A920WB71-F1
#
_cell.length_a   1.000
_cell.length_b   1.000
_cell.length_c   1.000
_cell.angle_alpha   90.00
_cell.angle_beta   90.00
_cell.angle_gamma   90.00
#
_symmetry.space_group_name_H-M   'P 1'
#
loop_
_entity.id
_entity.type
_entity.pdbx_description
1 polymer ?
#
loop_
_entity_poly.entity_id
_entity_poly.type
_entity_poly.pdbx_seq_one_letter_code
_entity_poly.pdbx_strand_id
1 'polypeptide(L)' 'MKFALFILASWAEDDPGEQSRIYGEALDQVQYAEELGFDSVWVAEHHSSRYGIFPH' A
#
# COMPACT_ATOMS: atom_id res chain seq x y z
N MET A 1 -0.39 -12.45 20.70
CA MET A 1 0.63 -11.62 20.03
C MET A 1 -0.10 -10.76 19.03
N LYS A 2 0.26 -9.46 18.88
CA LYS A 2 -0.38 -8.59 17.88
C LYS A 2 0.53 -8.43 16.66
N PHE A 3 -0.05 -8.44 15.47
CA PHE A 3 0.66 -8.32 14.20
C PHE A 3 0.09 -7.18 13.36
N ALA A 4 0.95 -6.53 12.59
CA ALA A 4 0.57 -5.40 11.74
C ALA A 4 1.17 -5.55 10.34
N LEU A 5 0.43 -5.10 9.33
CA LEU A 5 0.91 -4.98 7.95
C LEU A 5 1.39 -3.55 7.71
N PHE A 6 2.58 -3.39 7.13
CA PHE A 6 3.11 -2.09 6.70
C PHE A 6 3.12 -2.00 5.18
N ILE A 7 2.48 -0.97 4.63
CA ILE A 7 2.33 -0.74 3.20
C ILE A 7 3.11 0.52 2.80
N LEU A 8 4.10 0.37 1.92
CA LEU A 8 4.79 1.51 1.30
C LEU A 8 4.05 2.02 0.04
N ALA A 9 3.42 1.10 -0.70
CA ALA A 9 2.84 1.38 -2.01
C ALA A 9 3.86 2.00 -3.01
N SER A 10 5.05 1.41 -3.12
CA SER A 10 6.08 1.82 -4.08
C SER A 10 5.84 1.20 -5.46
N TRP A 11 6.33 1.86 -6.52
CA TRP A 11 6.30 1.33 -7.88
C TRP A 11 7.65 1.55 -8.57
N ALA A 12 8.06 0.60 -9.42
CA ALA A 12 9.40 0.59 -10.00
C ALA A 12 9.48 1.36 -11.33
N GLU A 13 8.50 1.14 -12.21
CA GLU A 13 8.49 1.69 -13.57
C GLU A 13 7.89 3.09 -13.60
N ASP A 14 8.26 3.90 -14.60
CA ASP A 14 7.63 5.22 -14.83
C ASP A 14 6.42 5.08 -15.77
N ASP A 15 5.51 4.17 -15.42
CA ASP A 15 4.24 3.95 -16.13
C ASP A 15 3.08 4.59 -15.33
N PRO A 16 2.30 5.52 -15.93
CA PRO A 16 1.13 6.12 -15.30
C PRO A 16 0.10 5.12 -14.76
N GLY A 17 -0.01 3.92 -15.34
CA GLY A 17 -0.96 2.88 -14.89
C GLY A 17 -0.59 2.23 -13.55
N GLU A 18 0.70 2.28 -13.17
CA GLU A 18 1.22 1.56 -12.01
C GLU A 18 0.67 2.10 -10.69
N GLN A 19 0.49 3.42 -10.56
CA GLN A 19 -0.03 4.01 -9.33
C GLN A 19 -1.47 3.54 -9.05
N SER A 20 -2.34 3.52 -10.06
CA SER A 20 -3.72 3.05 -9.87
C SER A 20 -3.76 1.56 -9.55
N ARG A 21 -2.91 0.75 -10.18
CA ARG A 21 -2.82 -0.69 -9.93
C ARG A 21 -2.33 -0.97 -8.51
N ILE A 22 -1.19 -0.38 -8.11
CA ILE A 22 -0.61 -0.57 -6.77
C ILE A 22 -1.53 -0.05 -5.68
N TYR A 23 -2.26 1.05 -5.92
CA TYR A 23 -3.27 1.51 -4.96
C TYR A 23 -4.41 0.48 -4.78
N GLY A 24 -4.92 -0.09 -5.88
CA GLY A 24 -5.90 -1.18 -5.81
C GLY A 24 -5.37 -2.40 -5.07
N GLU A 25 -4.15 -2.84 -5.39
CA GLU A 25 -3.49 -3.96 -4.72
C GLU A 25 -3.25 -3.70 -3.22
N ALA A 26 -2.94 -2.45 -2.85
CA ALA A 26 -2.82 -2.07 -1.45
C ALA A 26 -4.16 -2.23 -0.71
N LEU A 27 -5.28 -1.86 -1.33
CA LEU A 27 -6.61 -2.08 -0.75
C LEU A 27 -6.94 -3.56 -0.60
N ASP A 28 -6.62 -4.38 -1.60
CA ASP A 28 -6.79 -5.83 -1.52
C ASP A 28 -5.94 -6.41 -0.38
N GLN A 29 -4.71 -5.94 -0.20
CA GLN A 29 -3.87 -6.35 0.93
C GLN A 29 -4.46 -5.96 2.28
N VAL A 30 -5.13 -4.80 2.41
CA VAL A 30 -5.83 -4.43 3.65
C VAL A 30 -6.95 -5.42 3.95
N GLN A 31 -7.75 -5.80 2.95
CA GLN A 31 -8.83 -6.78 3.11
C GLN A 31 -8.26 -8.14 3.53
N TYR A 32 -7.22 -8.63 2.87
CA TYR A 32 -6.58 -9.89 3.26
C TYR A 32 -5.92 -9.83 4.64
N ALA A 33 -5.37 -8.68 5.04
CA ALA A 33 -4.81 -8.52 6.38
C ALA A 33 -5.87 -8.70 7.46
N GLU A 34 -7.08 -8.18 7.26
CA GLU A 34 -8.21 -8.41 8.16
C GLU A 34 -8.60 -9.90 8.21
N GLU A 35 -8.75 -10.56 7.06
CA GLU A 35 -9.09 -12.00 6.98
C GLU A 35 -8.05 -12.90 7.67
N LEU A 36 -6.78 -12.53 7.60
CA LEU A 36 -5.67 -13.25 8.21
C LEU A 36 -5.48 -12.94 9.71
N GLY A 37 -6.24 -11.99 10.26
CA GLY A 37 -6.23 -11.64 11.68
C GLY A 37 -5.10 -10.69 12.10
N PHE A 38 -4.62 -9.84 11.19
CA PHE A 38 -3.75 -8.72 11.56
C PHE A 38 -4.54 -7.68 12.37
N ASP A 39 -3.92 -7.09 13.39
CA ASP A 39 -4.55 -6.13 14.28
C ASP A 39 -4.58 -4.70 13.71
N SER A 40 -3.69 -4.39 12.77
CA SER A 40 -3.58 -3.04 12.21
C SER A 40 -2.86 -3.02 10.86
N VAL A 41 -3.15 -1.99 10.07
CA VAL A 41 -2.41 -1.61 8.88
C VAL A 41 -1.78 -0.24 9.10
N TRP A 42 -0.54 -0.09 8.67
CA TRP A 42 0.22 1.16 8.69
C TRP A 42 0.63 1.50 7.27
N VAL A 43 0.40 2.75 6.86
CA VAL A 43 0.70 3.20 5.50
C VAL A 43 1.75 4.31 5.56
N ALA A 44 2.77 4.21 4.72
CA ALA A 44 3.80 5.24 4.62
C ALA A 44 3.28 6.45 3.83
N GLU A 45 3.44 7.65 4.39
CA GLU A 45 3.19 8.90 3.65
C GLU A 45 4.47 9.35 2.95
N HIS A 46 4.41 9.58 1.64
CA HIS A 46 5.52 10.12 0.87
C HIS A 46 5.03 11.11 -0.19
N HIS A 47 5.90 12.07 -0.54
CA HIS A 47 5.63 13.11 -1.53
C HIS A 47 6.68 13.08 -2.64
N SER A 48 6.25 13.30 -3.88
CA SER A 48 7.12 13.55 -5.04
C SER A 48 8.17 12.47 -5.32
N SER A 49 7.86 11.21 -5.01
CA SER A 49 8.77 10.08 -5.26
C SER A 49 8.01 8.79 -5.52
N ARG A 50 8.66 7.83 -6.21
CA ARG A 50 8.12 6.48 -6.45
C ARG A 50 8.17 5.56 -5.22
N TYR A 51 8.58 6.09 -4.05
CA TYR A 51 8.69 5.32 -2.81
C TYR A 51 7.33 5.06 -2.15
N GLY A 52 6.34 5.93 -2.37
CA GLY A 52 4.99 5.73 -1.87
C GLY A 52 3.98 6.59 -2.61
N ILE A 53 2.78 6.04 -2.81
CA ILE A 53 1.70 6.71 -3.53
C ILE A 53 1.10 7.82 -2.68
N PHE A 54 0.93 8.98 -3.32
CA PHE A 54 0.02 10.03 -2.87
C PHE A 54 -1.17 10.06 -3.83
N PRO A 55 -2.37 9.59 -3.43
CA PRO A 55 -3.54 9.67 -4.30
C PRO A 55 -3.92 11.15 -4.47
N HIS A 56 -3.90 11.62 -5.72
CA HIS A 56 -4.45 12.93 -6.11
C HIS A 56 -5.96 12.89 -6.25
#